data_AF-A0A4R9QDF3-F1
#
_entry.id   AF-A0A4R9QDF3-F1
#
_cell.length_a   1.000
_cell.length_b   1.000
_cell.length_c   1.000
_cell.angle_alpha   90.00
_cell.angle_beta   90.00
_cell.angle_gamma   90.00
#
_symmetry.space_group_name_H-M   'P 1'
#
loop_
_entity.id
_entity.type
_entity.pdbx_description
1 polymer ?
#
loop_
_entity_poly.entity_id
_entity_poly.type
_entity_poly.pdbx_seq_one_letter_code
_entity_poly.pdbx_strand_id
1 'polypeptide(L)'
;MSDLQQRVEALYRSDVRGSVLLIVCLWVTILFVLLMTWPYIPDSGIKLVVATAAAAVLIFNTAAILAMLNHYKEDKDFIYGLDIKNADAARNR
;
A
#
# COMPACT_ATOMS: atom_id res chain seq x y z
N MET A 1 5.14 5.19 -29.46
CA MET A 1 5.19 5.85 -28.14
C MET A 1 3.96 5.53 -27.28
N SER A 2 2.77 5.33 -27.84
CA SER A 2 1.54 5.03 -27.08
C SER A 2 1.52 3.67 -26.38
N ASP A 3 2.04 2.61 -27.01
CA ASP A 3 1.95 1.23 -26.48
C ASP A 3 2.80 1.02 -25.21
N LEU A 4 4.04 1.53 -25.20
CA LEU A 4 4.92 1.46 -24.04
C LEU A 4 4.32 2.21 -22.84
N GLN A 5 3.81 3.43 -23.06
CA GLN A 5 3.16 4.23 -22.02
C GLN A 5 1.89 3.55 -21.49
N GLN A 6 1.11 2.89 -22.36
CA GLN A 6 -0.05 2.10 -21.92
C GLN A 6 0.34 0.92 -21.04
N ARG A 7 1.41 0.20 -21.39
CA ARG A 7 1.93 -0.92 -20.59
C ARG A 7 2.48 -0.47 -19.23
N VAL A 8 3.23 0.65 -19.19
CA VAL A 8 3.71 1.28 -17.96
C VAL A 8 2.53 1.65 -17.04
N GLU A 9 1.51 2.30 -17.59
CA GLU A 9 0.33 2.72 -16.82
C GLU A 9 -0.51 1.53 -16.32
N ALA A 10 -0.53 0.41 -17.07
CA ALA A 10 -1.20 -0.81 -16.63
C ALA A 10 -0.48 -1.46 -15.43
N LEU A 11 0.85 -1.55 -15.47
CA LEU A 11 1.65 -2.06 -14.34
C LEU A 11 1.48 -1.18 -13.10
N TYR A 12 1.67 0.14 -13.26
CA TYR A 12 1.52 1.11 -12.17
C TYR A 12 0.13 0.99 -11.50
N ARG A 13 -0.94 0.89 -12.29
CA ARG A 13 -2.30 0.76 -11.76
C ARG A 13 -2.54 -0.55 -11.02
N SER A 14 -1.91 -1.64 -11.47
CA SER A 14 -1.98 -2.92 -10.76
C SER A 14 -1.31 -2.84 -9.39
N ASP A 15 -0.14 -2.20 -9.33
CA ASP A 15 0.62 -2.04 -8.09
C ASP A 15 -0.09 -1.11 -7.09
N VAL A 16 -0.65 0.00 -7.58
CA VAL A 16 -1.52 0.88 -6.78
C VAL A 16 -2.71 0.09 -6.21
N ARG A 17 -3.36 -0.75 -7.01
CA ARG A 17 -4.48 -1.60 -6.54
C ARG A 17 -4.04 -2.58 -5.45
N GLY A 18 -2.88 -3.21 -5.61
CA GLY A 18 -2.30 -4.11 -4.61
C GLY A 18 -2.04 -3.39 -3.29
N SER A 19 -1.40 -2.21 -3.37
CA SER A 19 -1.12 -1.36 -2.21
C SER A 19 -2.38 -0.91 -1.48
N VAL A 20 -3.42 -0.50 -2.22
CA VAL A 20 -4.73 -0.14 -1.64
C VAL A 20 -5.39 -1.34 -0.96
N LEU A 21 -5.35 -2.52 -1.59
CA LEU A 21 -5.91 -3.74 -1.01
C LEU A 21 -5.22 -4.09 0.32
N LEU A 22 -3.89 -3.99 0.38
CA LEU A 22 -3.13 -4.25 1.62
C LEU A 22 -3.49 -3.26 2.73
N ILE A 23 -3.64 -1.96 2.42
CA ILE A 23 -4.12 -0.96 3.40
C ILE A 23 -5.51 -1.36 3.92
N VAL A 24 -6.43 -1.69 3.03
CA VAL A 24 -7.81 -2.06 3.42
C VAL A 24 -7.79 -3.30 4.32
N CYS A 25 -7.03 -4.34 3.97
CA CYS A 25 -6.87 -5.53 4.80
C CYS A 25 -6.30 -5.20 6.18
N LEU A 26 -5.28 -4.34 6.26
CA LEU A 26 -4.71 -3.87 7.52
C LEU A 26 -5.76 -3.17 8.38
N TRP A 27 -6.50 -2.20 7.81
CA TRP A 27 -7.56 -1.48 8.50
C TRP A 27 -8.63 -2.41 9.06
N VAL A 28 -9.15 -3.30 8.22
CA VAL A 28 -10.16 -4.28 8.62
C VAL A 28 -9.65 -5.14 9.76
N THR A 29 -8.42 -5.65 9.67
CA THR A 29 -7.84 -6.53 10.69
C THR A 29 -7.66 -5.82 12.03
N ILE A 30 -7.04 -4.64 12.03
CA ILE A 30 -6.77 -3.89 13.27
C ILE A 30 -8.07 -3.42 13.93
N LEU A 31 -9.02 -2.89 13.16
CA LEU A 31 -10.31 -2.46 13.70
C LEU A 31 -11.12 -3.65 14.22
N PHE A 32 -11.13 -4.77 13.51
CA PHE A 32 -11.80 -5.98 13.97
C PHE A 32 -11.24 -6.44 15.31
N VAL A 33 -9.91 -6.55 15.43
CA VAL A 33 -9.26 -6.94 16.69
C VAL A 33 -9.56 -5.94 17.80
N LEU A 34 -9.48 -4.64 17.53
CA LEU A 34 -9.79 -3.60 18.52
C LEU A 34 -11.22 -3.71 19.03
N LEU A 35 -12.20 -3.87 18.14
CA LEU A 35 -13.62 -4.00 18.50
C LEU A 35 -13.91 -5.29 19.27
N MET A 36 -13.35 -6.41 18.83
CA MET A 36 -13.56 -7.71 19.49
C MET A 36 -12.87 -7.77 20.86
N THR A 37 -11.74 -7.11 21.03
CA THR A 37 -11.02 -7.09 22.32
C THR A 37 -11.54 -6.05 23.28
N TRP A 38 -12.19 -4.98 22.80
CA TRP A 38 -12.66 -3.84 23.60
C TRP A 38 -13.42 -4.20 24.90
N PRO A 39 -14.41 -5.12 24.90
CA PRO A 39 -15.15 -5.45 26.12
C PRO A 39 -14.32 -6.22 27.15
N TYR A 40 -13.21 -6.85 26.73
CA TYR A 40 -12.34 -7.64 27.60
C TYR A 40 -11.23 -6.82 28.25
N ILE A 41 -11.06 -5.55 27.88
CA ILE A 41 -10.06 -4.65 28.49
C ILE A 41 -10.66 -4.05 29.77
N PRO A 42 -10.13 -4.39 30.97
CA PRO A 42 -10.72 -3.97 32.24
C PRO A 42 -10.35 -2.54 32.64
N ASP A 43 -9.17 -2.06 32.23
CA ASP A 43 -8.62 -0.77 32.65
C ASP A 43 -8.76 0.31 31.56
N SER A 44 -9.17 1.51 31.98
CA SER A 44 -9.35 2.66 31.08
C SER A 44 -8.04 3.21 30.52
N GLY A 45 -6.94 3.11 31.28
CA GLY A 45 -5.61 3.48 30.81
C GLY A 45 -5.14 2.56 29.69
N ILE A 46 -5.33 1.25 29.84
CA ILE A 46 -5.01 0.27 28.80
C ILE A 46 -5.85 0.52 27.53
N LYS A 47 -7.15 0.86 27.67
CA LYS A 47 -8.00 1.22 26.51
C LYS A 47 -7.42 2.40 25.72
N LEU A 48 -6.97 3.45 26.41
CA LEU A 48 -6.33 4.61 25.79
C LEU A 48 -5.04 4.23 25.06
N VAL A 49 -4.18 3.43 25.68
CA VAL A 49 -2.92 2.99 25.08
C VAL A 49 -3.18 2.13 23.83
N VAL A 50 -4.08 1.16 23.91
CA VAL A 50 -4.40 0.28 22.78
C VAL A 50 -5.06 1.07 21.64
N ALA A 51 -5.97 1.99 21.94
CA ALA A 51 -6.61 2.83 20.93
C ALA A 51 -5.61 3.76 20.22
N THR A 52 -4.72 4.41 20.97
CA THR A 52 -3.69 5.30 20.40
C THR A 52 -2.66 4.52 19.58
N ALA A 53 -2.23 3.35 20.06
CA ALA A 53 -1.35 2.46 19.30
C ALA A 53 -2.00 1.96 18.00
N ALA A 54 -3.25 1.51 18.05
CA ALA A 54 -3.99 1.10 16.86
C ALA A 54 -4.13 2.24 15.84
N ALA A 55 -4.48 3.44 16.32
CA ALA A 55 -4.57 4.63 15.47
C ALA A 55 -3.21 4.98 14.84
N ALA A 56 -2.12 4.95 15.61
CA ALA A 56 -0.78 5.21 15.11
C ALA A 56 -0.37 4.22 14.01
N VAL A 57 -0.59 2.91 14.23
CA VAL A 57 -0.30 1.88 13.22
C VAL A 57 -1.04 2.15 11.92
N LEU A 58 -2.35 2.44 11.99
CA LEU A 58 -3.18 2.68 10.82
C LEU A 58 -2.78 3.95 10.07
N ILE A 59 -2.60 5.06 10.79
CA ILE A 59 -2.25 6.36 10.19
C ILE A 59 -0.86 6.28 9.55
N PHE A 60 0.14 5.81 10.27
CA PHE A 60 1.51 5.79 9.76
C PHE A 60 1.69 4.81 8.60
N ASN A 61 1.05 3.63 8.63
CA ASN A 61 1.11 2.72 7.48
C ASN A 61 0.44 3.32 6.25
N THR A 62 -0.73 3.95 6.43
CA THR A 62 -1.43 4.60 5.33
C THR A 62 -0.60 5.76 4.76
N ALA A 63 0.00 6.58 5.62
CA ALA A 63 0.87 7.68 5.20
C ALA A 63 2.14 7.20 4.48
N ALA A 64 2.78 6.13 4.95
CA ALA A 64 3.96 5.55 4.33
C ALA A 64 3.66 5.03 2.92
N ILE A 65 2.55 4.31 2.74
CA ILE A 65 2.14 3.83 1.42
C ILE A 65 1.74 5.00 0.51
N LEU A 66 1.02 6.00 1.01
CA LEU A 66 0.71 7.20 0.22
C LEU A 66 1.98 7.94 -0.23
N ALA A 67 2.99 8.04 0.64
CA ALA A 67 4.28 8.63 0.30
C ALA A 67 5.01 7.80 -0.77
N MET A 68 5.02 6.47 -0.64
CA MET A 68 5.57 5.55 -1.65
C MET A 68 4.87 5.74 -3.00
N LEU A 69 3.53 5.75 -3.03
CA LEU A 69 2.76 5.91 -4.26
C LEU A 69 3.00 7.29 -4.91
N ASN A 70 3.11 8.35 -4.11
CA ASN A 70 3.37 9.69 -4.63
C ASN A 70 4.77 9.78 -5.27
N HIS A 71 5.79 9.20 -4.63
CA HIS A 71 7.13 9.12 -5.19
C HIS A 71 7.20 8.20 -6.43
N TYR A 72 6.51 7.06 -6.39
CA TYR A 72 6.42 6.14 -7.54
C TYR A 72 5.77 6.77 -8.76
N LYS A 73 4.81 7.69 -8.57
CA LYS A 73 4.19 8.42 -9.67
C LYS A 73 5.20 9.29 -10.43
N GLU A 74 6.21 9.82 -9.74
CA GLU A 74 7.26 10.67 -10.33
C GLU A 74 8.28 9.82 -11.11
N ASP A 75 8.60 8.62 -10.62
CA ASP A 75 9.67 7.77 -11.21
C ASP A 75 9.15 6.62 -12.10
N LYS A 76 7.83 6.45 -12.24
CA LYS A 76 7.22 5.31 -12.97
C LYS A 76 7.72 5.14 -14.41
N ASP A 77 7.95 6.24 -15.14
CA ASP A 77 8.29 6.17 -16.56
C ASP A 77 9.71 5.66 -16.77
N PHE A 78 10.62 5.91 -15.81
CA PHE A 78 11.98 5.39 -15.83
C PHE A 78 12.03 3.92 -15.42
N ILE A 79 11.41 3.58 -14.27
CA ILE A 79 11.44 2.23 -13.69
C ILE A 79 10.76 1.22 -14.63
N TYR A 80 9.49 1.44 -14.95
CA TYR A 80 8.73 0.49 -15.77
C TYR A 80 9.13 0.52 -17.25
N GLY A 81 9.61 1.67 -17.74
CA GLY A 81 10.15 1.78 -19.09
C GLY A 81 11.42 0.93 -19.29
N LEU A 82 12.28 0.84 -18.27
CA LEU A 82 13.47 -0.02 -18.29
C LEU A 82 13.09 -1.50 -18.17
N ASP A 83 12.17 -1.86 -17.28
CA ASP A 83 11.71 -3.23 -17.08
C ASP A 83 11.10 -3.83 -18.37
N ILE A 84 10.24 -3.06 -19.05
CA ILE A 84 9.63 -3.53 -20.31
C ILE A 84 10.69 -3.73 -21.39
N LYS A 85 11.67 -2.82 -21.51
CA LYS A 85 12.77 -2.96 -22.48
C LYS A 85 13.60 -4.21 -22.20
N ASN A 86 13.90 -4.49 -20.94
CA ASN A 86 14.65 -5.69 -20.54
C ASN A 86 13.85 -6.96 -20.77
N ALA A 87 12.55 -6.96 -20.46
CA ALA A 87 11.65 -8.10 -20.71
C ALA A 87 11.51 -8.39 -22.22
N ASP A 88 11.36 -7.35 -23.04
CA ASP A 88 11.29 -7.50 -24.50
C ASP A 88 12.64 -7.96 -25.09
N ALA A 89 13.78 -7.52 -24.52
CA ALA A 89 15.11 -8.00 -24.91
C ALA A 89 15.36 -9.48 -24.54
N ALA A 90 14.84 -9.94 -23.39
CA ALA A 90 14.93 -11.33 -22.98
C ALA A 90 14.04 -12.26 -23.83
N ARG A 91 12.90 -11.75 -24.34
CA ARG A 91 11.99 -12.49 -25.22
C ARG A 91 12.46 -12.59 -26.67
N ASN A 92 13.33 -11.68 -27.10
CA ASN A 92 13.94 -11.67 -28.44
C ASN A 92 15.31 -12.39 -28.51
N ARG A 93 15.71 -13.11 -27.45
CA ARG A 93 16.85 -14.04 -27.44
C ARG A 93 16.35 -15.47 -27.57
#